data_AF-A0A7Y1ZQU0-F1
#
_entry.id   AF-A0A7Y1ZQU0-F1
#
_cell.length_a   1.000
_cell.length_b   1.000
_cell.length_c   1.000
_cell.angle_alpha   90.00
_cell.angle_beta   90.00
_cell.angle_gamma   90.00
#
_symmetry.space_group_name_H-M   'P 1'
#
loop_
_entity.id
_entity.type
_entity.pdbx_description
1 polymer ?
#
loop_
_entity_poly.entity_id
_entity_poly.type
_entity_poly.pdbx_seq_one_letter_code
_entity_poly.pdbx_strand_id
1 'polypeptide(L)'
;MRLQFIYPTLRTTHSVARFLGAFVLAVCLLSVSDGFAQSEVAAARGEAVYDQVCSTCHSVAKPADMSTRPIAPPLQMISMHYFNNLDSDDAVRTAMTEWLIKPDSARSQLPAKAIEHHGLMPEQALSEEDRAAVVEFVMSLNAGDTCNMMGGDMSGMKGGMKEGMGNGRMKEGMKGGMKEGMGNGRMNHGADSTSSAGHECSMMQGK
;
A
#
# COMPACT_ATOMS: atom_id res chain seq x y z
N MET A 1 -13.90 89.68 12.31
CA MET A 1 -13.82 88.45 13.12
C MET A 1 -13.76 87.25 12.19
N ARG A 2 -12.57 86.63 12.03
CA ARG A 2 -12.37 85.38 11.27
C ARG A 2 -11.90 84.34 12.27
N LEU A 3 -12.73 83.34 12.57
CA LEU A 3 -12.32 82.17 13.35
C LEU A 3 -11.53 81.22 12.45
N GLN A 4 -10.28 80.95 12.80
CA GLN A 4 -9.49 79.88 12.20
C GLN A 4 -9.70 78.62 13.06
N PHE A 5 -10.31 77.60 12.45
CA PHE A 5 -10.42 76.26 13.02
C PHE A 5 -9.15 75.48 12.65
N ILE A 6 -8.36 75.14 13.66
CA ILE A 6 -7.18 74.27 13.53
C ILE A 6 -7.65 72.84 13.74
N TYR A 7 -7.61 72.01 12.69
CA TYR A 7 -7.78 70.56 12.82
C TYR A 7 -6.39 69.88 12.88
N PRO A 8 -6.11 69.03 13.88
CA PRO A 8 -4.90 68.23 13.89
C PRO A 8 -5.01 67.08 12.89
N THR A 9 -3.99 66.94 12.05
CA THR A 9 -3.81 65.85 11.10
C THR A 9 -3.43 64.57 11.84
N LEU A 10 -4.34 63.58 11.87
CA LEU A 10 -4.02 62.23 12.32
C LEU A 10 -3.10 61.55 11.29
N ARG A 11 -1.82 61.40 11.64
CA ARG A 11 -0.81 60.74 10.81
C ARG A 11 -0.11 59.62 11.60
N THR A 12 -0.78 58.49 11.81
CA THR A 12 -0.12 57.22 12.23
C THR A 12 -1.10 56.04 12.20
N THR A 13 -1.27 55.36 11.06
CA THR A 13 -1.98 54.06 11.02
C THR A 13 -1.32 52.98 10.15
N HIS A 14 -0.22 53.26 9.45
CA HIS A 14 0.36 52.30 8.50
C HIS A 14 1.33 51.25 9.09
N SER A 15 1.80 51.42 10.34
CA SER A 15 2.77 50.47 10.92
C SER A 15 2.13 49.26 11.57
N VAL A 16 0.90 49.36 12.10
CA VAL A 16 0.25 48.27 12.85
C VAL A 16 -0.26 47.16 11.93
N ALA A 17 -0.70 47.52 10.71
CA ALA A 17 -1.24 46.56 9.74
C ALA A 17 -0.17 45.63 9.13
N ARG A 18 1.12 46.01 9.14
CA ARG A 18 2.20 45.19 8.58
C ARG A 18 2.69 44.08 9.51
N PHE A 19 2.57 44.27 10.83
CA PHE A 19 3.00 43.26 11.80
C PHE A 19 1.97 42.13 11.99
N LEU A 20 0.67 42.42 11.83
CA LEU A 20 -0.39 41.40 11.90
C LEU A 20 -0.35 40.39 10.74
N GLY A 21 -0.02 40.84 9.52
CA GLY A 21 0.03 39.96 8.34
C GLY A 21 1.17 38.93 8.38
N ALA A 22 2.34 39.33 8.88
CA ALA A 22 3.49 38.43 9.01
C ALA A 22 3.29 37.36 10.09
N PHE A 23 2.57 37.68 11.17
CA PHE A 23 2.32 36.76 12.28
C PHE A 23 1.32 35.66 11.90
N VAL A 24 0.25 35.99 11.15
CA VAL A 24 -0.73 35.00 10.67
C VAL A 24 -0.10 34.03 9.66
N LEU A 25 0.78 34.52 8.78
CA LEU A 25 1.44 33.67 7.79
C LEU A 25 2.49 32.73 8.43
N ALA A 26 3.16 33.18 9.49
CA ALA A 26 4.10 32.34 10.26
C ALA A 26 3.38 31.23 11.06
N VAL A 27 2.20 31.51 11.64
CA VAL A 27 1.40 30.51 12.38
C VAL A 27 0.83 29.44 11.44
N CYS A 28 0.42 29.79 10.22
CA CYS A 28 -0.07 28.81 9.25
C CYS A 28 1.01 27.82 8.78
N LEU A 29 2.28 28.23 8.72
CA LEU A 29 3.38 27.35 8.29
C LEU A 29 3.77 26.30 9.34
N LEU A 30 3.51 26.55 10.63
CA LEU A 30 3.81 25.62 11.72
C LEU A 30 2.80 24.46 11.84
N SER A 31 1.61 24.56 11.25
CA SER A 31 0.52 23.58 11.47
C SER A 31 0.50 22.42 10.45
N VAL A 32 1.37 22.44 9.43
CA VAL A 32 1.35 21.43 8.35
C VAL A 32 2.21 20.20 8.67
N SER A 33 3.11 20.31 9.66
CA SER A 33 4.09 19.26 9.97
C SER A 33 3.52 18.09 10.79
N ASP A 34 2.43 18.30 11.52
CA ASP A 34 1.92 17.31 12.49
C ASP A 34 1.22 16.11 11.83
N GLY A 35 0.67 16.27 10.61
CA GLY A 35 -0.11 15.22 9.96
C GLY A 35 0.71 13.99 9.55
N PHE A 36 1.97 14.18 9.14
CA PHE A 36 2.82 13.08 8.66
C PHE A 36 3.35 12.22 9.82
N ALA A 37 3.79 12.87 10.89
CA ALA A 37 4.31 12.17 12.08
C ALA A 37 3.23 11.32 12.77
N GLN A 38 1.96 11.74 12.71
CA GLN A 38 0.86 10.97 13.27
C GLN A 38 0.57 9.68 12.50
N SER A 39 0.68 9.69 11.17
CA SER A 39 0.46 8.48 10.35
C SER A 39 1.58 7.45 10.57
N GLU A 40 2.84 7.85 10.68
CA GLU A 40 3.95 6.91 10.97
C GLU A 40 3.79 6.24 12.34
N VAL A 41 3.46 7.01 13.37
CA VAL A 41 3.18 6.46 14.71
C VAL A 41 1.97 5.53 14.69
N ALA A 42 0.92 5.88 13.95
CA ALA A 42 -0.26 5.03 13.78
C ALA A 42 0.08 3.73 13.04
N ALA A 43 0.90 3.78 11.98
CA ALA A 43 1.35 2.62 11.23
C ALA A 43 2.21 1.68 12.09
N ALA A 44 3.15 2.21 12.89
CA ALA A 44 3.94 1.41 13.82
C ALA A 44 3.07 0.74 14.90
N ARG A 45 2.05 1.43 15.42
CA ARG A 45 1.05 0.80 16.30
C ARG A 45 0.27 -0.28 15.55
N GLY A 46 -0.13 0.00 14.31
CA GLY A 46 -0.87 -0.93 13.47
C GLY A 46 -0.13 -2.22 13.18
N GLU A 47 1.19 -2.14 13.00
CA GLU A 47 2.07 -3.30 12.85
C GLU A 47 2.04 -4.18 14.11
N ALA A 48 2.09 -3.58 15.31
CA ALA A 48 1.97 -4.34 16.55
C ALA A 48 0.61 -5.03 16.71
N VAL A 49 -0.48 -4.40 16.25
CA VAL A 49 -1.82 -5.03 16.20
C VAL A 49 -1.84 -6.17 15.18
N TYR A 50 -1.23 -5.97 14.01
CA TYR A 50 -1.09 -7.01 12.98
C TYR A 50 -0.39 -8.25 13.55
N ASP A 51 0.75 -8.08 14.22
CA ASP A 51 1.53 -9.18 14.78
C ASP A 51 0.74 -10.02 15.79
N GLN A 52 -0.10 -9.36 16.59
CA GLN A 52 -0.88 -10.01 17.65
C GLN A 52 -2.15 -10.69 17.14
N VAL A 53 -2.83 -10.09 16.16
CA VAL A 53 -4.19 -10.49 15.77
C VAL A 53 -4.25 -11.04 14.35
N CYS A 54 -3.66 -10.33 13.39
CA CYS A 54 -3.88 -10.57 11.96
C CYS A 54 -2.88 -11.59 11.37
N SER A 55 -1.67 -11.67 11.94
CA SER A 55 -0.56 -12.51 11.49
C SER A 55 -0.88 -14.01 11.48
N THR A 56 -1.87 -14.44 12.28
CA THR A 56 -2.34 -15.83 12.33
C THR A 56 -2.87 -16.31 10.98
N CYS A 57 -3.46 -15.40 10.19
CA CYS A 57 -4.10 -15.73 8.91
C CYS A 57 -3.44 -15.04 7.71
N HIS A 58 -2.91 -13.84 7.91
CA HIS A 58 -2.35 -13.00 6.84
C HIS A 58 -0.84 -12.93 6.93
N SER A 59 -0.16 -13.10 5.78
CA SER A 59 1.20 -12.64 5.60
C SER A 59 1.22 -11.19 5.12
N VAL A 60 2.28 -10.44 5.42
CA VAL A 60 2.48 -9.09 4.85
C VAL A 60 2.67 -9.19 3.33
N ALA A 61 3.68 -9.94 2.92
CA ALA A 61 4.05 -10.17 1.52
C ALA A 61 3.56 -11.53 1.01
N LYS A 62 3.56 -11.68 -0.31
CA LYS A 62 3.29 -12.97 -0.94
C LYS A 62 4.37 -13.99 -0.54
N PRO A 63 4.01 -15.19 -0.04
CA PRO A 63 5.01 -16.21 0.28
C PRO A 63 5.73 -16.68 -0.99
N ALA A 64 7.03 -16.95 -0.88
CA ALA A 64 7.84 -17.43 -1.99
C ALA A 64 7.41 -18.83 -2.45
N ASP A 65 7.01 -19.68 -1.49
CA ASP A 65 6.43 -20.98 -1.76
C ASP A 65 4.89 -20.91 -1.73
N MET A 66 4.29 -21.21 -2.88
CA MET A 66 2.84 -21.27 -3.06
C MET A 66 2.33 -22.72 -3.07
N SER A 67 3.16 -23.69 -2.69
CA SER A 67 2.81 -25.12 -2.61
C SER A 67 1.65 -25.37 -1.64
N THR A 68 1.59 -24.58 -0.57
CA THR A 68 0.46 -24.53 0.36
C THR A 68 -0.40 -23.30 0.07
N ARG A 69 -1.71 -23.50 -0.05
CA ARG A 69 -2.65 -22.39 -0.20
C ARG A 69 -2.69 -21.57 1.11
N PRO A 70 -2.38 -20.26 1.08
CA PRO A 70 -2.46 -19.43 2.28
C PRO A 70 -3.91 -19.30 2.76
N ILE A 71 -4.09 -19.21 4.07
CA ILE A 71 -5.42 -19.12 4.71
C ILE A 71 -6.13 -17.85 4.24
N ALA A 72 -5.44 -16.70 4.31
CA ALA A 72 -5.95 -15.43 3.83
C ALA A 72 -5.01 -14.79 2.79
N PRO A 73 -5.49 -13.81 2.01
CA PRO A 73 -4.63 -13.09 1.06
C PRO A 73 -3.53 -12.28 1.77
N PRO A 74 -2.35 -12.09 1.15
CA PRO A 74 -1.33 -11.19 1.68
C PRO A 74 -1.82 -9.74 1.80
N LEU A 75 -1.39 -9.02 2.83
CA LEU A 75 -1.84 -7.65 3.10
C LEU A 75 -1.42 -6.66 2.02
N GLN A 76 -0.23 -6.81 1.43
CA GLN A 76 0.20 -5.98 0.28
C GLN A 76 -0.80 -6.05 -0.89
N MET A 77 -1.28 -7.26 -1.20
CA MET A 77 -2.25 -7.47 -2.28
C MET A 77 -3.62 -6.87 -1.93
N ILE A 78 -4.03 -6.97 -0.66
CA ILE A 78 -5.25 -6.33 -0.17
C ILE A 78 -5.14 -4.81 -0.35
N SER A 79 -4.05 -4.21 0.14
CA SER A 79 -3.80 -2.77 0.03
C SER A 79 -3.87 -2.29 -1.42
N MET A 80 -3.14 -2.96 -2.32
CA MET A 80 -3.16 -2.69 -3.76
C MET A 80 -4.58 -2.74 -4.35
N HIS A 81 -5.40 -3.75 -4.00
CA HIS A 81 -6.77 -3.84 -4.50
C HIS A 81 -7.66 -2.69 -4.04
N TYR A 82 -7.51 -2.23 -2.81
CA TYR A 82 -8.27 -1.08 -2.31
C TYR A 82 -7.87 0.21 -3.03
N PHE A 83 -6.57 0.47 -3.19
CA PHE A 83 -6.08 1.65 -3.92
C PHE A 83 -6.42 1.62 -5.41
N ASN A 84 -6.51 0.45 -6.03
CA ASN A 84 -6.89 0.34 -7.45
C ASN A 84 -8.39 0.57 -7.69
N ASN A 85 -9.24 0.38 -6.68
CA ASN A 85 -10.69 0.43 -6.82
C ASN A 85 -11.32 1.71 -6.22
N LEU A 86 -10.54 2.51 -5.49
CA LEU A 86 -11.02 3.67 -4.75
C LEU A 86 -10.17 4.89 -5.09
N ASP A 87 -10.80 6.05 -5.20
CA ASP A 87 -10.18 7.25 -5.77
C ASP A 87 -9.34 8.07 -4.77
N SER A 88 -9.34 7.72 -3.48
CA SER A 88 -8.62 8.48 -2.44
C SER A 88 -8.22 7.65 -1.23
N ASP A 89 -7.18 8.11 -0.53
CA ASP A 89 -6.72 7.55 0.76
C ASP A 89 -7.86 7.52 1.80
N ASP A 90 -8.70 8.56 1.84
CA ASP A 90 -9.84 8.63 2.75
C ASP A 90 -10.90 7.57 2.42
N ALA A 91 -11.15 7.32 1.13
CA ALA A 91 -12.07 6.27 0.69
C ALA A 91 -11.51 4.88 1.04
N VAL A 92 -10.20 4.67 0.83
CA VAL A 92 -9.50 3.44 1.23
C VAL A 92 -9.61 3.21 2.73
N ARG A 93 -9.25 4.22 3.53
CA ARG A 93 -9.31 4.15 5.00
C ARG A 93 -10.71 3.81 5.49
N THR A 94 -11.72 4.49 4.96
CA THR A 94 -13.13 4.27 5.31
C THR A 94 -13.55 2.84 4.96
N ALA A 95 -13.28 2.39 3.74
CA ALA A 95 -13.68 1.06 3.29
C ALA A 95 -12.98 -0.07 4.07
N MET A 96 -11.69 0.08 4.40
CA MET A 96 -10.97 -0.89 5.22
C MET A 96 -11.47 -0.91 6.67
N THR A 97 -11.74 0.27 7.24
CA THR A 97 -12.29 0.38 8.61
C THR A 97 -13.66 -0.29 8.71
N GLU A 98 -14.55 0.00 7.76
CA GLU A 98 -15.88 -0.62 7.68
C GLU A 98 -15.82 -2.14 7.45
N TRP A 99 -14.83 -2.60 6.67
CA TRP A 99 -14.58 -4.01 6.46
C TRP A 99 -14.21 -4.70 7.77
N LEU A 100 -13.31 -4.12 8.56
CA LEU A 100 -12.92 -4.69 9.86
C LEU A 100 -14.08 -4.72 10.86
N ILE A 101 -15.01 -3.75 10.81
CA ILE A 101 -16.20 -3.71 11.68
C ILE A 101 -17.13 -4.87 11.35
N LYS A 102 -17.40 -5.10 10.07
CA LYS A 102 -18.33 -6.14 9.65
C LYS A 102 -18.00 -6.60 8.23
N PRO A 103 -17.15 -7.63 8.07
CA PRO A 103 -16.81 -8.14 6.74
C PRO A 103 -18.07 -8.58 5.99
N ASP A 104 -18.23 -8.12 4.75
CA ASP A 104 -19.42 -8.40 3.93
C ASP A 104 -19.02 -8.57 2.47
N SER A 105 -19.38 -9.70 1.87
CA SER A 105 -18.97 -10.02 0.50
C SER A 105 -19.36 -8.98 -0.55
N ALA A 106 -20.48 -8.27 -0.36
CA ALA A 106 -20.94 -7.24 -1.30
C ALA A 106 -20.13 -5.93 -1.22
N ARG A 107 -19.38 -5.73 -0.13
CA ARG A 107 -18.53 -4.55 0.09
C ARG A 107 -17.03 -4.83 -0.11
N SER A 108 -16.67 -6.08 -0.40
CA SER A 108 -15.29 -6.49 -0.65
C SER A 108 -14.71 -5.77 -1.86
N GLN A 109 -13.56 -5.13 -1.69
CA GLN A 109 -12.77 -4.60 -2.80
C GLN A 109 -11.89 -5.67 -3.46
N LEU A 110 -11.79 -6.86 -2.87
CA LEU A 110 -11.12 -7.99 -3.50
C LEU A 110 -12.01 -8.65 -4.55
N PRO A 111 -11.43 -9.25 -5.61
CA PRO A 111 -12.19 -10.02 -6.60
C PRO A 111 -13.02 -11.13 -5.95
N ALA A 112 -14.19 -11.46 -6.51
CA ALA A 112 -15.08 -12.50 -5.97
C ALA A 112 -14.37 -13.84 -5.70
N LYS A 113 -13.41 -14.20 -6.57
CA LYS A 113 -12.56 -15.39 -6.45
C LYS A 113 -11.73 -15.43 -5.16
N ALA A 114 -11.41 -14.28 -4.55
CA ALA A 114 -10.73 -14.24 -3.25
C ALA A 114 -11.63 -14.81 -2.15
N ILE A 115 -12.92 -14.48 -2.15
CA ILE A 115 -13.90 -15.03 -1.19
C ILE A 115 -14.13 -16.51 -1.45
N GLU A 116 -14.22 -16.93 -2.71
CA GLU A 116 -14.33 -18.35 -3.07
C GLU A 116 -13.13 -19.18 -2.58
N HIS A 117 -11.94 -18.59 -2.52
CA HIS A 117 -10.71 -19.28 -2.14
C HIS A 117 -10.39 -19.23 -0.65
N HIS A 118 -10.61 -18.09 0.00
CA HIS A 118 -10.21 -17.82 1.38
C HIS A 118 -11.40 -17.79 2.35
N GLY A 119 -12.62 -17.78 1.83
CA GLY A 119 -13.82 -17.53 2.62
C GLY A 119 -13.98 -16.05 2.97
N LEU A 120 -14.98 -15.76 3.80
CA LEU A 120 -15.20 -14.43 4.37
C LEU A 120 -14.40 -14.30 5.67
N MET A 121 -13.66 -13.20 5.82
CA MET A 121 -12.92 -12.89 7.04
C MET A 121 -13.89 -12.80 8.23
N PRO A 122 -13.59 -13.41 9.39
CA PRO A 122 -14.42 -13.22 10.58
C PRO A 122 -14.31 -11.79 11.11
N GLU A 123 -15.35 -11.33 11.81
CA GLU A 123 -15.35 -10.05 12.52
C GLU A 123 -14.22 -10.02 13.57
N GLN A 124 -13.49 -8.90 13.61
CA GLN A 124 -12.35 -8.73 14.51
C GLN A 124 -12.74 -7.85 15.70
N ALA A 125 -12.52 -8.36 16.91
CA ALA A 125 -12.76 -7.65 18.17
C ALA A 125 -11.64 -6.64 18.48
N LEU A 126 -11.52 -5.61 17.64
CA LEU A 126 -10.55 -4.51 17.79
C LEU A 126 -11.23 -3.26 18.38
N SER A 127 -10.50 -2.47 19.16
CA SER A 127 -10.94 -1.12 19.50
C SER A 127 -11.00 -0.22 18.25
N GLU A 128 -11.64 0.93 18.35
CA GLU A 128 -11.68 1.89 17.24
C GLU A 128 -10.26 2.37 16.88
N GLU A 129 -9.43 2.62 17.90
CA GLU A 129 -8.05 3.07 17.74
C GLU A 129 -7.16 2.00 17.09
N ASP A 130 -7.28 0.74 17.52
CA ASP A 130 -6.49 -0.37 16.94
C ASP A 130 -6.91 -0.66 15.50
N ARG A 131 -8.20 -0.50 15.21
CA ARG A 131 -8.74 -0.63 13.86
C ARG A 131 -8.21 0.46 12.94
N ALA A 132 -8.20 1.71 13.39
CA ALA A 132 -7.62 2.81 12.62
C ALA A 132 -6.11 2.59 12.40
N ALA A 133 -5.38 2.19 13.44
CA ALA A 133 -3.94 1.94 13.37
C ALA A 133 -3.58 0.82 12.38
N VAL A 134 -4.28 -0.33 12.42
CA VAL A 134 -3.98 -1.43 11.49
C VAL A 134 -4.32 -1.06 10.04
N VAL A 135 -5.32 -0.21 9.81
CA VAL A 135 -5.62 0.33 8.47
C VAL A 135 -4.47 1.19 7.96
N GLU A 136 -3.93 2.09 8.77
CA GLU A 136 -2.75 2.89 8.41
C GLU A 136 -1.54 2.00 8.10
N PHE A 137 -1.32 0.94 8.89
CA PHE A 137 -0.28 -0.05 8.60
C PHE A 137 -0.48 -0.71 7.23
N VAL A 138 -1.67 -1.26 6.95
CA VAL A 138 -1.97 -1.91 5.66
C VAL A 138 -1.83 -0.92 4.50
N MET A 139 -2.28 0.32 4.66
CA MET A 139 -2.13 1.37 3.64
C MET A 139 -0.67 1.71 3.38
N SER A 140 0.18 1.75 4.41
CA SER A 140 1.61 2.03 4.27
C SER A 140 2.35 0.99 3.42
N LEU A 141 1.85 -0.26 3.37
CA LEU A 141 2.40 -1.33 2.53
C LEU A 141 2.32 -1.00 1.03
N ASN A 142 1.34 -0.19 0.59
CA ASN A 142 1.24 0.25 -0.80
C ASN A 142 2.20 1.41 -1.12
N ALA A 143 2.50 2.26 -0.13
CA ALA A 143 3.46 3.34 -0.29
C ALA A 143 4.90 2.81 -0.48
N GLY A 144 5.23 1.71 0.19
CA GLY A 144 6.55 1.06 0.14
C GLY A 144 6.88 0.28 -1.14
N ASP A 145 5.94 0.11 -2.08
CA ASP A 145 6.14 -0.71 -3.29
C ASP A 145 6.31 0.09 -4.59
N THR A 146 6.27 1.43 -4.54
CA THR A 146 6.64 2.24 -5.72
C THR A 146 8.11 2.05 -6.13
N CYS A 147 8.97 1.58 -5.23
CA CYS A 147 10.36 1.19 -5.54
C CYS A 147 10.50 -0.24 -6.09
N ASN A 148 9.51 -1.14 -5.92
CA ASN A 148 9.55 -2.50 -6.48
C ASN A 148 8.69 -2.68 -7.75
N MET A 149 7.73 -1.78 -8.00
CA MET A 149 6.85 -1.86 -9.17
C MET A 149 7.45 -1.23 -10.45
N MET A 150 8.57 -0.51 -10.38
CA MET A 150 9.33 -0.05 -11.55
C MET A 150 10.58 -0.91 -11.88
N GLY A 151 10.90 -1.92 -11.07
CA GLY A 151 12.06 -2.81 -11.27
C GLY A 151 11.77 -4.09 -12.06
N GLY A 152 10.50 -4.38 -12.34
CA GLY A 152 10.09 -5.46 -13.24
C GLY A 152 10.17 -5.01 -14.69
N ASP A 153 11.34 -5.19 -15.29
CA ASP A 153 11.66 -5.01 -16.70
C ASP A 153 10.54 -5.52 -17.64
N MET A 154 9.61 -4.63 -18.03
CA MET A 154 8.65 -4.86 -19.11
C MET A 154 9.21 -4.39 -20.47
N SER A 155 10.54 -4.37 -20.64
CA SER A 155 11.18 -3.99 -21.91
C SER A 155 11.23 -5.14 -22.93
N GLY A 156 10.60 -6.29 -22.67
CA GLY A 156 10.84 -7.53 -23.42
C GLY A 156 9.75 -8.06 -24.36
N MET A 157 8.54 -7.48 -24.43
CA MET A 157 7.43 -8.09 -25.21
C MET A 157 6.81 -7.17 -26.27
N LYS A 158 7.65 -6.42 -26.98
CA LYS A 158 7.26 -5.67 -28.19
C LYS A 158 8.08 -6.13 -29.39
N GLY A 159 7.91 -7.39 -29.80
CA GLY A 159 8.53 -7.98 -30.99
C GLY A 159 7.60 -9.01 -31.61
N GLY A 160 7.23 -8.82 -32.87
CA GLY A 160 6.04 -9.40 -33.50
C GLY A 160 6.05 -10.91 -33.71
N MET A 161 4.84 -11.48 -33.66
CA MET A 161 4.48 -12.72 -34.34
C MET A 161 3.47 -12.38 -35.44
N LYS A 162 3.99 -11.88 -36.56
CA LYS A 162 3.33 -11.90 -37.87
C LYS A 162 4.30 -12.57 -38.84
N GLU A 163 4.33 -13.89 -38.87
CA GLU A 163 4.74 -14.61 -40.07
C GLU A 163 4.24 -16.05 -40.03
N GLY A 164 3.69 -16.49 -41.15
CA GLY A 164 2.86 -17.67 -41.24
C GLY A 164 3.62 -18.98 -41.09
N MET A 165 2.92 -19.98 -40.57
CA MET A 165 3.27 -21.38 -40.78
C MET A 165 2.21 -21.98 -41.69
N GLY A 166 2.67 -22.29 -42.91
CA GLY A 166 1.90 -22.88 -43.97
C GLY A 166 1.47 -24.32 -43.69
N ASN A 167 0.51 -24.74 -44.50
CA ASN A 167 0.04 -26.10 -44.71
C ASN A 167 1.18 -27.14 -44.68
N GLY A 168 1.17 -28.01 -43.66
CA GLY A 168 2.09 -29.13 -43.51
C GLY A 168 1.34 -30.38 -43.03
N ARG A 169 0.82 -31.13 -43.98
CA ARG A 169 0.18 -32.44 -43.84
C ARG A 169 1.19 -33.47 -43.28
N MET A 170 1.13 -33.81 -42.00
CA MET A 170 1.81 -35.01 -41.46
C MET A 170 0.79 -36.14 -41.30
N LYS A 171 0.83 -37.04 -42.28
CA LYS A 171 0.22 -38.38 -42.20
C LYS A 171 1.06 -39.26 -41.26
N GLU A 172 0.35 -40.17 -40.59
CA GLU A 172 0.78 -41.51 -40.16
C GLU A 172 2.10 -41.67 -39.40
N GLY A 173 1.96 -42.07 -38.13
CA GLY A 173 2.78 -43.16 -37.59
C GLY A 173 3.89 -42.76 -36.63
N MET A 174 3.55 -42.62 -35.34
CA MET A 174 4.49 -42.90 -34.25
C MET A 174 3.77 -43.68 -33.13
N LYS A 175 3.74 -45.01 -33.29
CA LYS A 175 3.69 -45.96 -32.18
C LYS A 175 5.15 -46.24 -31.80
N GLY A 176 5.57 -45.83 -30.61
CA GLY A 176 6.90 -46.11 -30.09
C GLY A 176 7.00 -45.67 -28.64
N GLY A 177 7.40 -46.58 -27.75
CA GLY A 177 7.14 -46.51 -26.32
C GLY A 177 7.99 -45.52 -25.54
N MET A 178 7.39 -44.99 -24.46
CA MET A 178 8.09 -44.38 -23.35
C MET A 178 8.17 -45.42 -22.23
N LYS A 179 9.31 -46.10 -22.14
CA LYS A 179 9.73 -46.86 -20.97
C LYS A 179 10.97 -46.20 -20.38
N GLU A 180 10.96 -46.12 -19.05
CA GLU A 180 12.11 -45.99 -18.15
C GLU A 180 12.87 -44.65 -18.14
N GLY A 181 12.80 -43.98 -16.97
CA GLY A 181 13.64 -42.82 -16.69
C GLY A 181 13.28 -42.06 -15.41
N MET A 182 12.87 -42.75 -14.33
CA MET A 182 12.80 -42.16 -12.99
C MET A 182 14.23 -42.04 -12.44
N GLY A 183 14.85 -40.87 -12.65
CA GLY A 183 16.11 -40.48 -12.03
C GLY A 183 15.87 -39.62 -10.79
N ASN A 184 16.18 -40.15 -9.61
CA ASN A 184 16.16 -39.46 -8.33
C ASN A 184 17.12 -38.26 -8.30
N GLY A 185 16.59 -37.04 -8.45
CA GLY A 185 17.28 -35.79 -8.18
C GLY A 185 17.03 -35.30 -6.77
N ARG A 186 17.81 -35.80 -5.81
CA ARG A 186 17.86 -35.32 -4.41
C ARG A 186 18.57 -33.96 -4.39
N MET A 187 17.82 -32.87 -4.48
CA MET A 187 18.36 -31.53 -4.20
C MET A 187 18.22 -31.23 -2.71
N ASN A 188 19.37 -31.32 -2.05
CA ASN A 188 19.62 -30.92 -0.68
C ASN A 188 19.87 -29.41 -0.69
N HIS A 189 18.89 -28.58 -0.34
CA HIS A 189 19.14 -27.18 -0.01
C HIS A 189 19.23 -27.06 1.50
N GLY A 190 20.47 -26.92 1.95
CA GLY A 190 20.82 -26.70 3.33
C GLY A 190 20.20 -25.42 3.87
N ALA A 191 19.89 -25.48 5.15
CA ALA A 191 19.85 -24.34 6.04
C ALA A 191 21.10 -23.48 5.84
N ASP A 192 20.90 -22.16 5.79
CA ASP A 192 21.59 -21.15 6.59
C ASP A 192 21.46 -19.79 5.90
N SER A 193 20.73 -18.88 6.52
CA SER A 193 21.20 -17.51 6.75
C SER A 193 20.06 -16.68 7.34
N THR A 194 20.21 -16.40 8.62
CA THR A 194 19.87 -15.13 9.24
C THR A 194 20.04 -13.97 8.25
N SER A 195 18.95 -13.28 7.90
CA SER A 195 19.01 -11.92 7.35
C SER A 195 18.04 -11.00 8.08
N SER A 196 18.37 -10.77 9.36
CA SER A 196 18.07 -9.51 10.02
C SER A 196 18.89 -8.40 9.37
N ALA A 197 18.31 -7.70 8.42
CA ALA A 197 18.71 -6.38 7.92
C ALA A 197 17.44 -5.78 7.29
N GLY A 198 16.72 -4.88 7.96
CA GLY A 198 17.27 -3.57 8.31
C GLY A 198 17.55 -2.81 7.02
N HIS A 199 16.52 -2.52 6.22
CA HIS A 199 16.64 -1.57 5.12
C HIS A 199 16.05 -0.25 5.57
N GLU A 200 16.96 0.62 6.00
CA GLU A 200 16.77 2.05 6.15
C GLU A 200 16.15 2.63 4.87
N CYS A 201 14.94 3.16 4.99
CA CYS A 201 14.37 4.05 4.00
C CYS A 201 15.11 5.39 4.11
N SER A 202 16.24 5.48 3.39
CA SER A 202 17.07 6.67 3.33
C SER A 202 16.28 7.84 2.74
N MET A 203 16.08 8.85 3.59
CA MET A 203 15.60 10.19 3.24
C MET A 203 16.27 10.73 1.97
N MET A 204 15.46 11.12 0.99
CA MET A 204 15.83 12.17 0.05
C MET A 204 15.18 13.48 0.49
N GLN A 205 15.90 14.24 1.32
CA GLN A 205 15.67 15.68 1.48
C GLN A 205 16.39 16.39 0.33
N GLY A 206 15.63 16.81 -0.68
CA GLY A 206 16.08 17.70 -1.74
C GLY A 206 15.95 19.15 -1.30
N LYS A 207 17.06 19.90 -1.45
CA LYS A 207 17.23 21.33 -1.18
C LYS A 207 16.40 22.23 -2.09
#